data_AF-A0A853DQA2-F1
#
_entry.id   AF-A0A853DQA2-F1
#
_cell.length_a   1.000
_cell.length_b   1.000
_cell.length_c   1.000
_cell.angle_alpha   90.00
_cell.angle_beta   90.00
_cell.angle_gamma   90.00
#
_symmetry.space_group_name_H-M   'P 1'
#
loop_
_entity.id
_entity.type
_entity.pdbx_description
1 polymer ?
#
loop_
_entity_poly.entity_id
_entity_poly.type
_entity_poly.pdbx_seq_one_letter_code
_entity_poly.pdbx_strand_id
1 'polypeptide(L)'
;MSDLDITAPTTLGPGHVPGGIPLKIHLGEAEYAALIRIAQHRRTSASQLVEQLVLHALSHTPVPPPADSQPKRKHTSYEEATSGYRADPVPIIRPVP
;
A
#
# COMPACT_ATOMS: atom_id res chain seq x y z
N MET A 1 11.92 -26.96 11.97
CA MET A 1 11.06 -25.79 11.64
C MET A 1 11.17 -24.87 12.84
N SER A 2 11.83 -23.73 12.68
CA SER A 2 12.11 -22.78 13.76
C SER A 2 11.33 -21.49 13.51
N ASP A 3 10.61 -21.04 14.54
CA ASP A 3 9.69 -19.90 14.63
C ASP A 3 10.32 -18.51 14.39
N LEU A 4 11.09 -18.32 13.32
CA LEU A 4 11.69 -17.03 12.94
C LEU A 4 10.96 -16.31 11.79
N ASP A 5 9.92 -16.91 11.21
CA ASP A 5 9.20 -16.36 10.04
C ASP A 5 7.95 -15.51 10.38
N ILE A 6 7.73 -15.19 11.65
CA ILE A 6 6.62 -14.32 12.06
C ILE A 6 7.16 -12.91 12.33
N THR A 7 7.43 -12.16 11.26
CA THR A 7 7.69 -10.72 11.35
C THR A 7 6.38 -9.98 11.64
N ALA A 8 6.26 -9.47 12.87
CA ALA A 8 5.18 -8.60 13.35
C ALA A 8 5.06 -7.30 12.52
N PRO A 9 3.89 -6.62 12.52
CA PRO A 9 3.72 -5.35 11.82
C PRO A 9 4.63 -4.29 12.45
N THR A 10 5.67 -3.89 11.74
CA THR A 10 6.64 -2.89 12.20
C THR A 10 6.12 -1.50 11.86
N THR A 11 5.55 -0.82 12.84
CA THR A 11 5.31 0.63 12.81
C THR A 11 6.65 1.33 13.05
N LEU A 12 7.39 1.67 12.00
CA LEU A 12 8.70 2.34 12.11
C LEU A 12 8.79 3.60 11.22
N GLY A 13 9.43 4.63 11.79
CA GLY A 13 9.45 6.02 11.34
C GLY A 13 10.27 6.35 10.08
N PRO A 14 10.39 7.65 9.76
CA PRO A 14 10.83 8.12 8.44
C PRO A 14 12.32 7.79 8.21
N GLY A 15 12.59 6.99 7.18
CA GLY A 15 13.94 6.60 6.75
C GLY A 15 14.18 5.10 6.58
N HIS A 16 13.20 4.23 6.90
CA HIS A 16 13.31 2.80 6.65
C HIS A 16 12.72 2.41 5.29
N VAL A 17 13.46 1.61 4.52
CA VAL A 17 13.03 0.98 3.24
C VAL A 17 11.67 0.31 3.43
N PRO A 18 10.77 0.36 2.43
CA PRO A 18 9.35 0.09 2.63
C PRO A 18 9.19 -1.33 3.15
N GLY A 19 8.66 -1.46 4.37
CA GLY A 19 8.05 -2.69 4.85
C GLY A 19 6.86 -3.01 3.96
N GLY A 20 7.13 -3.62 2.81
CA GLY A 20 6.13 -4.08 1.87
C GLY A 20 5.28 -5.18 2.51
N ILE A 21 4.04 -5.30 2.02
CA ILE A 21 3.18 -6.43 2.38
C ILE A 21 3.91 -7.72 1.97
N PRO A 22 4.10 -8.70 2.88
CA PRO A 22 4.80 -9.93 2.53
C PRO A 22 4.00 -10.69 1.47
N LEU A 23 4.63 -10.93 0.33
CA LEU A 23 4.05 -11.72 -0.76
C LEU A 23 4.24 -13.21 -0.47
N LYS A 24 3.13 -13.95 -0.43
CA LYS A 24 3.15 -15.42 -0.42
C LYS A 24 2.84 -15.92 -1.82
N ILE A 25 3.76 -16.69 -2.38
CA ILE A 25 3.63 -17.27 -3.72
C ILE A 25 3.62 -18.79 -3.57
N HIS A 26 2.63 -19.43 -4.18
CA HIS A 26 2.57 -20.89 -4.25
C HIS A 26 3.24 -21.33 -5.56
N LEU A 27 4.31 -22.10 -5.42
CA LEU A 27 5.04 -22.73 -6.52
C LEU A 27 4.93 -24.25 -6.38
N GLY A 28 4.92 -24.96 -7.49
CA GLY A 28 5.13 -26.40 -7.47
C GLY A 28 6.56 -26.74 -7.05
N GLU A 29 6.80 -28.01 -6.75
CA GLU A 29 8.09 -28.48 -6.24
C GLU A 29 9.23 -28.27 -7.24
N ALA A 30 8.98 -28.57 -8.53
CA ALA A 30 9.97 -28.42 -9.59
C ALA A 30 10.34 -26.95 -9.83
N GLU A 31 9.34 -26.07 -9.82
CA GLU A 31 9.50 -24.63 -10.01
C GLU A 31 10.25 -24.00 -8.83
N TYR A 32 9.92 -24.40 -7.60
CA TYR A 32 10.64 -23.96 -6.41
C TYR A 32 12.11 -24.42 -6.43
N ALA A 33 12.37 -25.69 -6.77
CA ALA A 33 13.73 -26.20 -6.88
C ALA A 33 14.55 -25.46 -7.96
N ALA A 34 13.93 -25.17 -9.11
CA ALA A 34 14.57 -24.40 -10.17
C ALA A 34 14.90 -22.97 -9.71
N LEU A 35 13.98 -22.29 -9.03
CA LEU A 35 14.20 -20.95 -8.48
C LEU A 35 15.40 -20.92 -7.55
N ILE A 36 15.46 -21.86 -6.60
CA ILE A 36 16.57 -21.96 -5.64
C ILE A 36 17.89 -22.21 -6.36
N ARG A 37 17.91 -23.11 -7.34
CA ARG A 37 19.11 -23.42 -8.13
C ARG A 37 19.62 -22.21 -8.91
N ILE A 38 18.73 -21.42 -9.51
CA ILE A 38 19.10 -20.21 -10.25
C ILE A 38 19.63 -19.14 -9.29
N ALA A 39 18.97 -18.94 -8.15
CA ALA A 39 19.40 -17.99 -7.13
C ALA A 39 20.82 -18.32 -6.61
N GLN A 40 21.08 -19.60 -6.31
CA GLN A 40 22.40 -20.09 -5.90
C GLN A 40 23.46 -19.83 -6.97
N HIS A 41 23.18 -20.16 -8.23
CA HIS A 41 24.11 -19.92 -9.34
C HIS A 41 24.46 -18.44 -9.50
N ARG A 42 23.49 -17.55 -9.24
CA ARG A 42 23.66 -16.08 -9.30
C ARG A 42 24.17 -15.46 -8.00
N ARG A 43 24.42 -16.25 -6.96
CA ARG A 43 24.83 -15.80 -5.62
C ARG A 43 23.85 -14.77 -5.02
N THR A 44 22.55 -14.96 -5.23
CA THR A 44 21.47 -14.12 -4.68
C THR A 44 20.55 -14.94 -3.78
N SER A 45 19.66 -14.28 -3.03
CA SER A 45 18.53 -14.98 -2.40
C SER A 45 17.40 -15.23 -3.40
N ALA A 46 16.55 -16.22 -3.12
CA ALA A 46 15.34 -16.47 -3.90
C ALA A 46 14.36 -15.28 -3.86
N SER A 47 14.23 -14.62 -2.72
CA SER A 47 13.39 -13.43 -2.56
C SER A 47 13.84 -12.28 -3.47
N GLN A 48 15.15 -12.01 -3.53
CA GLN A 48 15.72 -10.97 -4.40
C GLN A 48 15.56 -11.33 -5.88
N LEU A 49 15.71 -12.61 -6.23
CA LEU A 49 15.51 -13.06 -7.61
C LEU A 49 14.06 -12.89 -8.05
N VAL A 50 13.10 -13.25 -7.19
CA VAL A 50 11.67 -13.04 -7.45
C VAL A 50 11.35 -11.56 -7.57
N GLU A 51 11.88 -10.72 -6.69
CA GLU A 51 11.72 -9.27 -6.75
C GLU A 51 12.18 -8.71 -8.12
N GLN A 52 13.37 -9.10 -8.57
CA GLN A 52 13.88 -8.68 -9.88
C GLN A 52 13.00 -9.15 -11.04
N LEU A 53 12.50 -10.38 -10.98
CA LEU A 53 11.60 -10.92 -12.01
C LEU A 53 10.26 -10.19 -12.03
N VAL A 54 9.70 -9.87 -10.87
CA VAL A 54 8.45 -9.11 -10.75
C VAL A 54 8.64 -7.68 -11.26
N LEU A 55 9.72 -7.00 -10.86
CA LEU A 55 10.02 -5.65 -11.35
C LEU A 55 10.23 -5.64 -12.86
N HIS A 56 10.93 -6.64 -13.40
CA HIS A 56 11.11 -6.80 -14.83
C HIS A 56 9.78 -7.07 -15.55
N ALA A 57 8.90 -7.90 -14.98
CA ALA A 57 7.59 -8.15 -15.57
C ALA A 57 6.76 -6.86 -15.60
N LEU A 58 6.69 -6.12 -14.48
CA LEU A 58 5.93 -4.88 -14.39
C LEU A 58 6.40 -3.80 -15.37
N SER A 59 7.70 -3.73 -15.65
CA SER A 59 8.22 -2.75 -16.62
C SER A 59 7.92 -3.11 -18.08
N HIS A 60 7.62 -4.38 -18.38
CA HIS A 60 7.35 -4.85 -19.74
C HIS A 60 5.89 -5.24 -19.97
N THR A 61 5.08 -5.37 -18.91
CA THR A 61 3.65 -5.60 -19.05
C THR A 61 2.97 -4.35 -19.61
N PRO A 62 2.22 -4.45 -20.72
CA PRO A 62 1.43 -3.32 -21.20
C PRO A 62 0.35 -3.02 -20.17
N VAL A 63 0.53 -1.94 -19.41
CA VAL A 63 -0.47 -1.46 -18.45
C VAL A 63 -1.51 -0.68 -19.27
N PRO A 64 -2.80 -1.07 -19.23
CA PRO A 64 -3.84 -0.25 -19.86
C PRO A 64 -3.80 1.15 -19.24
N PRO A 65 -4.09 2.22 -20.02
CA PRO A 65 -4.15 3.55 -19.46
C PRO A 65 -5.06 3.54 -18.22
N PRO A 66 -4.73 4.30 -17.15
CA PRO A 66 -5.60 4.42 -16.00
C PRO A 66 -7.01 4.71 -16.51
N ALA A 67 -7.97 3.88 -16.12
CA ALA A 67 -9.35 4.11 -16.51
C ALA A 67 -9.69 5.55 -16.14
N ASP A 68 -10.25 6.33 -17.07
CA ASP A 68 -10.70 7.69 -16.81
C ASP A 68 -11.71 7.64 -15.65
N SER A 69 -11.22 7.85 -14.43
CA SER A 69 -12.02 7.79 -13.23
C SER A 69 -12.75 9.13 -13.16
N GLN A 70 -13.84 9.24 -13.93
CA GLN A 70 -14.78 10.31 -13.66
C GLN A 70 -15.30 10.10 -12.23
N PRO A 71 -15.25 11.13 -11.37
CA PRO A 71 -15.74 11.00 -10.02
C PRO A 71 -17.20 10.53 -10.08
N LYS A 72 -17.47 9.35 -9.49
CA LYS A 72 -18.79 8.69 -9.53
C LYS A 72 -19.92 9.58 -8.97
N ARG A 73 -19.54 10.58 -8.16
CA ARG A 73 -20.42 11.61 -7.61
C ARG A 73 -19.80 12.97 -7.89
N LYS A 74 -20.64 13.94 -8.25
CA LYS A 74 -20.23 15.34 -8.30
C LYS A 74 -19.71 15.73 -6.92
N HIS A 75 -18.58 16.43 -6.88
CA HIS A 75 -18.09 16.99 -5.62
C HIS A 75 -19.13 17.99 -5.11
N THR A 76 -19.48 17.90 -3.83
CA THR A 76 -20.33 18.89 -3.17
C THR A 76 -19.54 20.19 -3.08
N SER A 77 -20.13 21.29 -3.55
CA SER A 77 -19.50 22.61 -3.40
C SER A 77 -19.53 23.09 -1.95
N TYR A 78 -18.65 24.03 -1.61
CA TYR A 78 -18.64 24.65 -0.28
C TYR A 78 -20.02 25.23 0.07
N GLU A 79 -20.62 25.99 -0.86
CA GLU A 79 -21.96 26.59 -0.71
C GLU A 79 -23.04 25.55 -0.42
N GLU A 80 -23.03 24.42 -1.14
CA GLU A 80 -23.97 23.31 -0.88
C GLU A 80 -23.75 22.71 0.51
N ALA A 81 -22.49 22.55 0.93
CA ALA A 81 -22.14 22.02 2.25
C ALA A 81 -22.53 22.98 3.39
N THR A 82 -22.53 24.30 3.16
CA THR A 82 -22.83 25.32 4.18
C THR A 82 -24.27 25.83 4.15
N SER A 83 -25.08 25.41 3.18
CA SER A 83 -26.49 25.84 3.02
C SER A 83 -27.37 25.65 4.27
N GLY A 84 -27.03 24.66 5.11
CA GLY A 84 -27.73 24.37 6.36
C GLY A 84 -27.08 24.96 7.62
N TYR A 85 -25.96 25.69 7.49
CA TYR A 85 -25.25 26.20 8.65
C TYR A 85 -26.05 27.32 9.33
N ARG A 86 -26.37 27.13 10.62
CA ARG A 86 -26.90 28.17 11.50
C ARG A 86 -25.88 28.43 12.59
N ALA A 87 -25.43 29.67 12.72
CA ALA A 87 -24.58 30.08 13.84
C ALA A 87 -25.37 29.94 15.15
N ASP A 88 -24.76 29.29 16.14
CA ASP A 88 -25.34 29.21 17.48
C ASP A 88 -25.53 30.62 18.05
N PRO A 89 -26.62 30.88 18.78
CA PRO A 89 -26.84 32.17 19.39
C PRO A 89 -25.70 32.48 20.36
N VAL A 90 -25.05 33.62 20.16
CA VAL A 90 -23.98 34.10 21.03
C VAL A 90 -24.53 34.18 22.46
N PRO A 91 -23.94 33.46 23.44
CA PRO A 91 -24.42 33.54 24.80
C PRO A 91 -24.26 34.97 25.31
N ILE A 92 -25.38 35.57 25.73
CA ILE A 92 -25.37 36.88 26.39
C ILE A 92 -24.71 36.67 27.75
N ILE A 93 -23.40 36.90 27.83
CA ILE A 93 -22.68 36.92 29.10
C ILE A 93 -23.14 38.17 29.85
N ARG A 94 -24.13 38.02 30.74
CA ARG A 94 -24.52 39.09 31.65
C ARG A 94 -23.45 39.22 32.73
N PRO A 95 -22.85 40.40 32.96
CA PRO A 95 -22.00 40.61 34.11
C PRO A 95 -22.85 40.50 35.38
N VAL A 96 -22.42 39.64 36.29
CA VAL A 96 -23.03 39.47 37.62
C VAL A 96 -22.52 40.62 38.52
N PRO A 97 -23.41 41.35 39.22
CA PRO A 97 -23.03 42.41 40.15
C PRO A 97 -22.36 41.89 41.42
#